data_AF-G5JDL5-F1
#
_entry.id   AF-G5JDL5-F1
#
_cell.length_a   1.000
_cell.length_b   1.000
_cell.length_c   1.000
_cell.angle_alpha   90.00
_cell.angle_beta   90.00
_cell.angle_gamma   90.00
#
_symmetry.space_group_name_H-M   'P 1'
#
loop_
_entity.id
_entity.type
_entity.pdbx_description
1 polymer ?
#
loop_
_entity_poly.entity_id
_entity_poly.type
_entity_poly.pdbx_seq_one_letter_code
_entity_poly.pdbx_strand_id
1 'polypeptide(L)'
;MEQFPQRSDSTESLGLSSFHERRRCLEEEHQWLLKQIKRKRTELKNFLDQMRSIGMEIFRRVSPIQQQIQELDREIHELFSEILTKRKLGKKSKEDIVGVYHSLQLMGVISPQSEELKEDDEQWQEDFGDVFSDEQEFKSAKKNNQKKADYTEKEDEDNDFDQGDKKSNKSGEMRKTFLKLASLFHPDKASEPETQIYHNEVMKEVNRAYEEGDIVRLLEIEKQHHLQQEIDLNNTSKSEIERICLMREKDNELLRTQYENLKKELRMVRRTPEGTMVKEYRACQKRGVDGMAELTKELETKVKPIESIRDFVRDFRDKKNYYIRLSERPR
;
A
#
# COMPACT_ATOMS: atom_id res chain seq x y z
N MET A 1 -74.01 40.99 -5.32
CA MET A 1 -73.31 40.06 -4.41
C MET A 1 -72.52 39.10 -5.28
N GLU A 2 -71.23 39.37 -5.40
CA GLU A 2 -70.24 38.42 -5.95
C GLU A 2 -70.04 37.27 -4.96
N GLN A 3 -69.77 36.07 -5.48
CA GLN A 3 -68.79 35.16 -4.88
C GLN A 3 -68.30 34.17 -5.96
N PHE A 4 -67.00 34.26 -6.25
CA PHE A 4 -66.24 33.43 -7.18
C PHE A 4 -66.02 32.01 -6.61
N PRO A 5 -65.92 30.97 -7.46
CA PRO A 5 -65.59 29.63 -7.00
C PRO A 5 -64.11 29.53 -6.59
N GLN A 6 -63.87 28.81 -5.50
CA GLN A 6 -62.56 28.59 -4.90
C GLN A 6 -61.55 27.96 -5.88
N ARG A 7 -60.35 28.53 -5.94
CA ARG A 7 -59.25 28.18 -6.86
C ARG A 7 -58.10 27.43 -6.16
N SER A 8 -58.35 26.81 -4.99
CA SER A 8 -57.33 26.23 -4.10
C SER A 8 -56.81 24.86 -4.52
N ASP A 9 -57.64 24.01 -5.13
CA ASP A 9 -57.30 22.60 -5.37
C ASP A 9 -56.24 22.42 -6.47
N SER A 10 -56.22 23.32 -7.47
CA SER A 10 -55.25 23.24 -8.57
C SER A 10 -53.81 23.54 -8.13
N THR A 11 -53.62 24.44 -7.15
CA THR A 11 -52.28 24.83 -6.67
C THR A 11 -51.69 23.79 -5.72
N GLU A 12 -52.52 23.10 -4.93
CA GLU A 12 -52.06 22.00 -4.07
C GLU A 12 -51.69 20.76 -4.87
N SER A 13 -52.47 20.42 -5.92
CA SER A 13 -52.18 19.32 -6.84
C SER A 13 -50.86 19.52 -7.61
N LEU A 14 -50.61 20.72 -8.15
CA LEU A 14 -49.34 21.06 -8.80
C LEU A 14 -48.15 21.04 -7.81
N GLY A 15 -48.37 21.54 -6.60
CA GLY A 15 -47.41 21.47 -5.51
C GLY A 15 -46.98 20.04 -5.24
N LEU A 16 -47.92 19.15 -4.94
CA LEU A 16 -47.65 17.73 -4.69
C LEU A 16 -46.90 17.04 -5.84
N SER A 17 -47.27 17.32 -7.10
CA SER A 17 -46.57 16.79 -8.28
C SER A 17 -45.07 17.15 -8.27
N SER A 18 -44.73 18.40 -7.97
CA SER A 18 -43.33 18.85 -7.91
C SER A 18 -42.51 18.20 -6.78
N PHE A 19 -43.13 17.88 -5.63
CA PHE A 19 -42.47 17.14 -4.56
C PHE A 19 -42.20 15.68 -4.94
N HIS A 20 -43.16 15.04 -5.61
CA HIS A 20 -42.98 13.68 -6.11
C HIS A 20 -41.90 13.61 -7.20
N GLU A 21 -41.78 14.62 -8.06
CA GLU A 21 -40.70 14.76 -9.04
C GLU A 21 -39.33 14.93 -8.39
N ARG A 22 -39.18 15.86 -7.42
CA ARG A 22 -37.93 16.04 -6.66
C ARG A 22 -37.49 14.73 -6.01
N ARG A 23 -38.41 14.04 -5.34
CA ARG A 23 -38.14 12.75 -4.70
C ARG A 23 -37.65 11.71 -5.72
N ARG A 24 -38.30 11.63 -6.88
CA ARG A 24 -37.90 10.70 -7.95
C ARG A 24 -36.48 10.99 -8.44
N CYS A 25 -36.15 12.26 -8.71
CA CYS A 25 -34.81 12.66 -9.11
C CYS A 25 -33.75 12.29 -8.07
N LEU A 26 -34.04 12.50 -6.78
CA LEU A 26 -33.13 12.14 -5.68
C LEU A 26 -32.91 10.63 -5.59
N GLU A 27 -33.96 9.83 -5.82
CA GLU A 27 -33.85 8.38 -5.81
C GLU A 27 -33.09 7.85 -7.03
N GLU A 28 -33.28 8.44 -8.22
CA GLU A 28 -32.50 8.13 -9.42
C GLU A 28 -31.02 8.45 -9.22
N GLU A 29 -30.71 9.60 -8.63
CA GLU A 29 -29.34 9.97 -8.25
C GLU A 29 -28.74 8.98 -7.24
N HIS A 30 -29.51 8.63 -6.21
CA HIS A 30 -29.09 7.68 -5.19
C HIS A 30 -28.67 6.35 -5.81
N GLN A 31 -29.52 5.77 -6.67
CA GLN A 31 -29.22 4.53 -7.37
C GLN A 31 -27.99 4.63 -8.27
N TRP A 32 -27.82 5.78 -8.95
CA TRP A 32 -26.63 6.02 -9.75
C TRP A 32 -25.36 6.03 -8.89
N LEU A 33 -25.39 6.73 -7.75
CA LEU A 33 -24.25 6.82 -6.82
C LEU A 33 -23.87 5.45 -6.25
N LEU A 34 -24.83 4.67 -5.78
CA LEU A 34 -24.58 3.30 -5.27
C LEU A 34 -23.88 2.45 -6.36
N LYS A 35 -24.38 2.50 -7.60
CA LYS A 35 -23.78 1.77 -8.73
C LYS A 35 -22.36 2.24 -9.03
N GLN A 36 -22.08 3.53 -8.99
CA GLN A 36 -20.73 4.06 -9.22
C GLN A 36 -19.77 3.70 -8.09
N ILE A 37 -20.21 3.75 -6.83
CA ILE A 37 -19.40 3.36 -5.67
C ILE A 37 -19.05 1.88 -5.76
N LYS A 38 -20.03 1.01 -6.02
CA LYS A 38 -19.81 -0.42 -6.21
C LYS A 38 -18.77 -0.69 -7.31
N ARG A 39 -18.95 -0.05 -8.48
CA ARG A 39 -17.99 -0.16 -9.60
C ARG A 39 -16.58 0.29 -9.20
N LYS A 40 -16.45 1.41 -8.49
CA LYS A 40 -15.14 1.92 -8.05
C LYS A 40 -14.47 1.06 -7.00
N ARG A 41 -15.22 0.50 -6.06
CA ARG A 41 -14.69 -0.48 -5.10
C ARG A 41 -14.17 -1.73 -5.78
N THR A 42 -14.92 -2.27 -6.74
CA THR A 42 -14.45 -3.42 -7.55
C THR A 42 -13.20 -3.06 -8.35
N GLU A 43 -13.15 -1.86 -8.95
CA GLU A 43 -11.96 -1.38 -9.67
C GLU A 43 -10.74 -1.29 -8.74
N LEU A 44 -10.91 -0.76 -7.53
CA LEU A 44 -9.86 -0.66 -6.51
C LEU A 44 -9.39 -2.04 -6.06
N LYS A 45 -10.30 -2.95 -5.70
CA LYS A 45 -10.00 -4.32 -5.31
C LYS A 45 -9.20 -5.05 -6.39
N ASN A 46 -9.70 -5.02 -7.63
CA ASN A 46 -9.02 -5.66 -8.76
C ASN A 46 -7.61 -5.09 -8.99
N PHE A 47 -7.43 -3.78 -8.77
CA PHE A 47 -6.11 -3.16 -8.89
C PHE A 47 -5.15 -3.64 -7.78
N LEU A 48 -5.63 -3.71 -6.54
CA LEU A 48 -4.84 -4.21 -5.40
C LEU A 48 -4.49 -5.69 -5.55
N ASP A 49 -5.42 -6.52 -5.99
CA ASP A 49 -5.18 -7.94 -6.22
C ASP A 49 -4.16 -8.16 -7.34
N GLN A 50 -4.23 -7.37 -8.41
CA GLN A 50 -3.21 -7.40 -9.47
C GLN A 50 -1.83 -6.94 -8.96
N MET A 51 -1.79 -5.88 -8.16
CA MET A 51 -0.55 -5.40 -7.55
C MET A 51 0.10 -6.49 -6.69
N ARG A 52 -0.68 -7.17 -5.84
CA ARG A 52 -0.21 -8.30 -5.03
C ARG A 52 0.28 -9.46 -5.90
N SER A 53 -0.48 -9.84 -6.93
CA SER A 53 -0.11 -10.95 -7.83
C SER A 53 1.22 -10.66 -8.53
N ILE A 54 1.39 -9.45 -9.06
CA ILE A 54 2.61 -9.03 -9.74
C ILE A 54 3.78 -8.99 -8.75
N GLY A 55 3.57 -8.45 -7.55
CA GLY A 55 4.59 -8.43 -6.49
C GLY A 55 5.05 -9.83 -6.09
N MET A 56 4.10 -10.77 -5.91
CA MET A 56 4.43 -12.18 -5.61
C MET A 56 5.20 -12.86 -6.74
N GLU A 57 4.86 -12.57 -8.00
CA GLU A 57 5.57 -13.13 -9.14
C GLU A 57 7.02 -12.61 -9.21
N ILE A 58 7.23 -11.31 -9.02
CA ILE A 58 8.57 -10.71 -8.95
C ILE A 58 9.36 -11.36 -7.83
N PHE A 59 8.79 -11.42 -6.63
CA PHE A 59 9.45 -12.02 -5.48
C PHE A 59 9.87 -13.46 -5.77
N ARG A 60 9.00 -14.27 -6.38
CA ARG A 60 9.29 -15.65 -6.74
C ARG A 60 10.46 -15.78 -7.74
N ARG A 61 10.59 -14.86 -8.70
CA ARG A 61 11.68 -14.90 -9.69
C ARG A 61 13.00 -14.32 -9.15
N VAL A 62 12.93 -13.25 -8.36
CA VAL A 62 14.09 -12.52 -7.85
C VAL A 62 14.70 -13.18 -6.61
N SER A 63 13.87 -13.77 -5.73
CA SER A 63 14.31 -14.42 -4.50
C SER A 63 15.46 -15.42 -4.68
N PRO A 64 15.44 -16.38 -5.63
CA PRO A 64 16.55 -17.33 -5.79
C PRO A 64 17.85 -16.64 -6.22
N ILE A 65 17.78 -15.61 -7.08
CA ILE A 65 18.95 -14.86 -7.52
C ILE A 65 19.55 -14.07 -6.34
N GLN A 66 18.69 -13.46 -5.53
CA GLN A 66 19.14 -12.73 -4.35
C GLN A 66 19.77 -13.66 -3.30
N GLN A 67 19.22 -14.85 -3.11
CA GLN A 67 19.83 -15.89 -2.27
C GLN A 67 21.20 -16.31 -2.80
N GLN A 68 21.33 -16.50 -4.11
CA GLN A 68 22.62 -16.81 -4.74
C GLN A 68 23.64 -15.70 -4.50
N ILE A 69 23.25 -14.42 -4.65
CA ILE A 69 24.14 -13.28 -4.38
C ILE A 69 24.59 -13.28 -2.91
N GLN A 70 23.67 -13.51 -1.96
CA GLN A 70 24.00 -13.55 -0.53
C GLN A 70 24.94 -14.72 -0.19
N GLU A 71 24.74 -15.87 -0.82
CA GLU A 71 25.61 -17.03 -0.63
C GLU A 71 27.03 -16.74 -1.15
N LEU A 72 27.14 -16.19 -2.37
CA LEU A 72 28.42 -15.81 -2.95
C LEU A 72 29.13 -14.75 -2.10
N ASP A 73 28.40 -13.76 -1.59
CA ASP A 73 28.93 -12.74 -0.69
C ASP A 73 29.54 -13.37 0.56
N ARG A 74 28.80 -14.26 1.22
CA ARG A 74 29.28 -14.99 2.40
C ARG A 74 30.52 -15.85 2.07
N GLU A 75 30.51 -16.58 0.97
CA GLU A 75 31.66 -17.38 0.53
C GLU A 75 32.90 -16.50 0.30
N ILE A 76 32.75 -15.32 -0.31
CA ILE A 76 33.88 -14.40 -0.52
C ILE A 76 34.45 -13.93 0.82
N HIS A 77 33.58 -13.52 1.75
CA HIS A 77 34.00 -13.11 3.10
C HIS A 77 34.75 -14.22 3.84
N GLU A 78 34.23 -15.45 3.80
CA GLU A 78 34.89 -16.62 4.39
C GLU A 78 36.27 -16.86 3.75
N LEU A 79 36.38 -16.80 2.42
CA LEU A 79 37.65 -17.00 1.72
C LEU A 79 38.71 -15.95 2.12
N PHE A 80 38.33 -14.67 2.19
CA PHE A 80 39.25 -13.61 2.64
C PHE A 80 39.68 -13.83 4.10
N SER A 81 38.75 -14.20 4.98
CA SER A 81 39.05 -14.54 6.37
C SER A 81 40.05 -15.70 6.47
N GLU A 82 39.84 -16.78 5.70
CA GLU A 82 40.76 -17.91 5.65
C GLU A 82 42.16 -17.53 5.16
N ILE A 83 42.24 -16.72 4.10
CA ILE A 83 43.52 -16.26 3.53
C ILE A 83 44.29 -15.43 4.56
N LEU A 84 43.62 -14.52 5.27
CA LEU A 84 44.25 -13.59 6.20
C LEU A 84 44.64 -14.24 7.54
N THR A 85 43.89 -15.25 7.99
CA THR A 85 44.12 -15.90 9.30
C THR A 85 44.96 -17.17 9.23
N LYS A 86 44.74 -18.03 8.23
CA LYS A 86 45.35 -19.38 8.18
C LYS A 86 46.69 -19.41 7.45
N ARG A 87 47.00 -18.41 6.62
CA ARG A 87 48.20 -18.42 5.76
C ARG A 87 49.30 -17.53 6.34
N LYS A 88 50.54 -18.04 6.34
CA LYS A 88 51.74 -17.22 6.58
C LYS A 88 52.01 -16.34 5.36
N LEU A 89 51.53 -15.11 5.42
CA LEU A 89 51.75 -14.06 4.41
C LEU A 89 52.86 -13.10 4.88
N GLY A 90 53.61 -12.53 3.94
CA GLY A 90 54.51 -11.42 4.24
C GLY A 90 53.70 -10.13 4.49
N LYS A 91 54.22 -9.19 5.29
CA LYS A 91 53.53 -7.95 5.69
C LYS A 91 52.90 -7.21 4.50
N LYS A 92 53.70 -6.91 3.48
CA LYS A 92 53.25 -6.23 2.26
C LYS A 92 52.14 -6.98 1.51
N SER A 93 52.23 -8.31 1.41
CA SER A 93 51.18 -9.11 0.77
C SER A 93 49.89 -9.14 1.59
N LYS A 94 49.97 -9.09 2.92
CA LYS A 94 48.80 -8.98 3.81
C LYS A 94 48.11 -7.62 3.58
N GLU A 95 48.87 -6.53 3.57
CA GLU A 95 48.37 -5.17 3.29
C GLU A 95 47.69 -5.09 1.93
N ASP A 96 48.30 -5.61 0.87
CA ASP A 96 47.73 -5.61 -0.49
C ASP A 96 46.38 -6.36 -0.53
N ILE A 97 46.28 -7.52 0.13
CA ILE A 97 45.04 -8.33 0.16
C ILE A 97 43.94 -7.62 0.95
N VAL A 98 44.29 -7.02 2.10
CA VAL A 98 43.34 -6.22 2.90
C VAL A 98 42.87 -4.99 2.09
N GLY A 99 43.76 -4.33 1.36
CA GLY A 99 43.42 -3.23 0.47
C GLY A 99 42.44 -3.63 -0.63
N VAL A 100 42.66 -4.77 -1.29
CA VAL A 100 41.72 -5.30 -2.31
C VAL A 100 40.36 -5.63 -1.67
N TYR A 101 40.36 -6.27 -0.50
CA TYR A 101 39.13 -6.61 0.22
C TYR A 101 38.28 -5.37 0.54
N HIS A 102 38.88 -4.34 1.14
CA HIS A 102 38.19 -3.07 1.41
C HIS A 102 37.76 -2.35 0.13
N SER A 103 38.57 -2.41 -0.93
CA SER A 103 38.20 -1.83 -2.22
C SER A 103 36.94 -2.48 -2.80
N LEU A 104 36.81 -3.81 -2.71
CA LEU A 104 35.61 -4.54 -3.14
C LEU A 104 34.37 -4.18 -2.30
N GLN A 105 34.54 -3.96 -0.99
CA GLN A 105 33.47 -3.47 -0.11
C GLN A 105 33.05 -2.04 -0.46
N LEU A 106 34.02 -1.14 -0.65
CA LEU A 106 33.77 0.27 -0.99
C LEU A 106 33.09 0.42 -2.35
N MET A 107 33.44 -0.42 -3.32
CA MET A 107 32.77 -0.47 -4.63
C MET A 107 31.39 -1.12 -4.57
N GLY A 108 30.96 -1.66 -3.41
CA GLY A 108 29.67 -2.30 -3.22
C GLY A 108 29.52 -3.63 -3.96
N VAL A 109 30.64 -4.28 -4.30
CA VAL A 109 30.65 -5.58 -4.99
C VAL A 109 30.41 -6.72 -4.00
N ILE A 110 30.92 -6.56 -2.78
CA ILE A 110 30.62 -7.39 -1.62
C ILE A 110 30.12 -6.51 -0.47
N SER A 111 29.42 -7.10 0.48
CA SER A 111 28.83 -6.37 1.59
C SER A 111 29.89 -5.85 2.57
N PRO A 112 29.66 -4.72 3.26
CA PRO A 112 30.54 -4.28 4.32
C PRO A 112 30.47 -5.27 5.49
N GLN A 113 31.61 -5.87 5.85
CA GLN A 113 31.71 -6.71 7.04
C GLN A 113 32.23 -5.86 8.21
N SER A 114 31.46 -5.77 9.30
CA SER A 114 31.89 -5.10 10.53
C SER A 114 33.14 -5.79 11.07
N GLU A 115 34.22 -5.03 11.21
CA GLU A 115 35.58 -5.49 11.49
C GLU A 115 35.67 -6.32 12.78
N GLU A 116 35.69 -7.65 12.65
CA GLU A 116 36.19 -8.58 13.68
C GLU A 116 37.71 -8.83 13.56
N LEU A 117 38.40 -8.20 12.59
CA LEU A 117 39.85 -8.33 12.41
C LEU A 117 40.68 -7.37 13.29
N LYS A 118 40.11 -6.87 14.39
CA LYS A 118 40.68 -5.83 15.27
C LYS A 118 41.46 -6.35 16.47
N GLU A 119 42.22 -7.43 16.34
CA GLU A 119 43.04 -7.91 17.49
C GLU A 119 44.56 -7.77 17.33
N ASP A 120 45.10 -7.24 16.23
CA ASP A 120 46.58 -7.08 16.13
C ASP A 120 47.12 -5.84 15.40
N ASP A 121 46.28 -4.92 14.93
CA ASP A 121 46.71 -3.84 14.03
C ASP A 121 46.29 -2.43 14.53
N GLU A 122 46.53 -2.12 15.82
CA GLU A 122 46.42 -0.74 16.38
C GLU A 122 47.40 0.28 15.73
N GLN A 123 48.24 -0.14 14.77
CA GLN A 123 49.26 0.69 14.15
C GLN A 123 48.97 1.14 12.71
N TRP A 124 47.89 0.65 12.07
CA TRP A 124 47.71 0.79 10.61
C TRP A 124 46.65 1.80 10.18
N GLN A 125 45.99 2.46 11.13
CA GLN A 125 44.98 3.47 10.83
C GLN A 125 45.60 4.83 10.39
N GLU A 126 46.92 5.00 10.51
CA GLU A 126 47.63 6.22 10.09
C GLU A 126 48.11 6.21 8.62
N ASP A 127 48.38 5.06 8.00
CA ASP A 127 49.14 5.02 6.72
C ASP A 127 48.26 5.05 5.44
N PHE A 128 46.95 4.80 5.55
CA PHE A 128 46.02 4.91 4.42
C PHE A 128 45.48 6.34 4.18
N GLY A 129 45.81 7.30 5.05
CA GLY A 129 45.43 8.70 4.91
C GLY A 129 46.21 9.47 3.84
N ASP A 130 47.35 8.95 3.38
CA ASP A 130 48.31 9.71 2.58
C ASP A 130 48.34 9.36 1.08
N VAL A 131 47.72 8.24 0.67
CA VAL A 131 47.72 7.79 -0.75
C VAL A 131 46.57 8.39 -1.58
N PHE A 132 45.58 9.01 -0.94
CA PHE A 132 44.48 9.74 -1.60
C PHE A 132 44.42 11.22 -1.20
N SER A 133 45.56 11.81 -0.82
CA SER A 133 45.66 13.25 -0.56
C SER A 133 45.76 14.05 -1.88
N ASP A 134 44.70 13.98 -2.68
CA ASP A 134 44.35 14.97 -3.70
C ASP A 134 42.81 15.06 -3.73
N GLU A 135 42.24 15.54 -2.62
CA GLU A 135 40.83 15.89 -2.51
C GLU A 135 40.71 17.39 -2.24
N GLN A 136 40.85 18.18 -3.31
CA GLN A 136 40.17 19.47 -3.39
C GLN A 136 38.75 19.22 -3.92
N GLU A 137 37.78 19.69 -3.13
CA GLU A 137 36.33 19.69 -3.38
C GLU A 137 35.54 18.42 -3.06
N PHE A 138 35.42 18.04 -1.78
CA PHE A 138 34.11 17.60 -1.23
C PHE A 138 34.03 17.70 0.31
N LYS A 139 34.27 18.89 0.88
CA LYS A 139 33.97 19.19 2.31
C LYS A 139 32.97 20.33 2.43
N SER A 140 31.73 20.08 2.01
CA SER A 140 30.60 20.99 2.23
C SER A 140 29.27 20.24 2.34
N ALA A 141 29.17 19.28 3.28
CA ALA A 141 27.85 18.71 3.65
C ALA A 141 27.75 18.04 5.04
N LYS A 142 28.69 18.27 5.97
CA LYS A 142 28.58 17.74 7.35
C LYS A 142 29.11 18.73 8.39
N LYS A 143 28.48 19.90 8.47
CA LYS A 143 28.59 20.81 9.62
C LYS A 143 27.38 21.74 9.68
N ASN A 144 26.22 21.17 10.01
CA ASN A 144 25.04 21.88 10.51
C ASN A 144 24.06 20.86 11.07
N ASN A 145 24.43 20.19 12.16
CA ASN A 145 23.47 19.47 13.02
C ASN A 145 24.09 19.15 14.38
N GLN A 146 24.35 20.21 15.15
CA GLN A 146 24.57 20.11 16.59
C GLN A 146 24.24 21.47 17.20
N LYS A 147 22.97 21.64 17.58
CA LYS A 147 22.47 22.49 18.68
C LYS A 147 20.95 22.51 18.65
N LYS A 148 20.35 21.55 19.38
CA LYS A 148 19.12 21.67 20.20
C LYS A 148 18.66 20.25 20.55
N ALA A 149 19.21 19.73 21.63
CA ALA A 149 18.62 18.64 22.39
C ALA A 149 18.49 19.19 23.79
N ASP A 150 17.29 19.62 24.15
CA ASP A 150 16.93 19.91 25.53
C ASP A 150 15.47 19.55 25.74
N TYR A 151 15.25 18.77 26.81
CA TYR A 151 14.02 18.30 27.42
C TYR A 151 13.08 17.38 26.62
N THR A 152 12.94 16.14 27.09
CA THR A 152 11.65 15.60 27.59
C THR A 152 11.95 14.32 28.39
N GLU A 153 11.53 14.26 29.66
CA GLU A 153 10.95 13.07 30.29
C GLU A 153 10.42 13.46 31.68
N LYS A 154 9.14 13.85 31.70
CA LYS A 154 8.25 13.59 32.83
C LYS A 154 6.91 13.16 32.25
N GLU A 155 6.52 11.97 32.66
CA GLU A 155 5.16 11.44 32.62
C GLU A 155 4.22 12.43 33.34
N ASP A 156 3.07 12.72 32.73
CA ASP A 156 1.74 12.67 33.35
C ASP A 156 0.71 13.30 32.41
N GLU A 157 -0.34 12.51 32.16
CA GLU A 157 -1.76 12.84 32.02
C GLU A 157 -2.23 14.03 31.13
N ASP A 158 -3.24 13.69 30.32
CA ASP A 158 -4.21 14.57 29.66
C ASP A 158 -3.72 15.51 28.55
N ASN A 159 -4.01 15.13 27.31
CA ASN A 159 -4.55 16.04 26.29
C ASN A 159 -5.14 15.24 25.11
N ASP A 160 -6.36 14.75 25.36
CA ASP A 160 -7.36 14.53 24.33
C ASP A 160 -7.91 15.89 23.84
N PHE A 161 -8.53 15.88 22.66
CA PHE A 161 -9.25 16.98 21.99
C PHE A 161 -8.41 18.00 21.20
N ASP A 162 -8.24 17.75 19.88
CA ASP A 162 -8.84 18.62 18.83
C ASP A 162 -8.61 18.08 17.39
N GLN A 163 -8.87 16.80 17.13
CA GLN A 163 -8.98 16.27 15.75
C GLN A 163 -10.19 15.32 15.56
N GLY A 164 -11.16 15.36 16.48
CA GLY A 164 -12.28 14.40 16.56
C GLY A 164 -13.48 14.67 15.65
N ASP A 165 -13.70 15.91 15.18
CA ASP A 165 -15.04 16.31 14.73
C ASP A 165 -15.47 15.87 13.32
N LYS A 166 -14.54 15.36 12.49
CA LYS A 166 -14.88 14.89 11.13
C LYS A 166 -14.91 13.37 10.98
N LYS A 167 -14.29 12.62 11.90
CA LYS A 167 -14.38 11.15 11.99
C LYS A 167 -15.57 10.71 12.84
N SER A 168 -15.92 11.45 13.90
CA SER A 168 -17.04 11.14 14.80
C SER A 168 -18.40 11.16 14.08
N ASN A 169 -18.63 12.13 13.19
CA ASN A 169 -19.91 12.29 12.50
C ASN A 169 -20.19 11.18 11.47
N LYS A 170 -19.17 10.74 10.70
CA LYS A 170 -19.31 9.66 9.71
C LYS A 170 -19.49 8.28 10.35
N SER A 171 -18.78 8.03 11.45
CA SER A 171 -19.02 6.85 12.29
C SER A 171 -20.41 6.91 12.93
N GLY A 172 -20.87 8.11 13.31
CA GLY A 172 -22.19 8.34 13.88
C GLY A 172 -23.36 7.99 12.94
N GLU A 173 -23.32 8.38 11.67
CA GLU A 173 -24.39 8.05 10.69
C GLU A 173 -24.40 6.58 10.31
N MET A 174 -23.22 5.97 10.12
CA MET A 174 -23.10 4.53 9.91
C MET A 174 -23.61 3.73 11.10
N ARG A 175 -23.29 4.18 12.32
CA ARG A 175 -23.78 3.59 13.56
C ARG A 175 -25.29 3.80 13.71
N LYS A 176 -25.84 4.94 13.33
CA LYS A 176 -27.29 5.20 13.37
C LYS A 176 -28.06 4.29 12.42
N THR A 177 -27.60 4.16 11.17
CA THR A 177 -28.21 3.26 10.17
C THR A 177 -28.09 1.80 10.60
N PHE A 178 -26.92 1.39 11.10
CA PHE A 178 -26.73 0.06 11.70
C PHE A 178 -27.68 -0.19 12.87
N LEU A 179 -27.77 0.72 13.84
CA LEU A 179 -28.65 0.57 14.99
C LEU A 179 -30.14 0.54 14.58
N LYS A 180 -30.53 1.31 13.57
CA LYS A 180 -31.89 1.29 13.01
C LYS A 180 -32.18 -0.07 12.37
N LEU A 181 -31.29 -0.60 11.54
CA LEU A 181 -31.42 -1.94 10.95
C LEU A 181 -31.40 -3.04 12.02
N ALA A 182 -30.50 -2.96 13.00
CA ALA A 182 -30.45 -3.88 14.13
C ALA A 182 -31.73 -3.84 14.96
N SER A 183 -32.33 -2.67 15.14
CA SER A 183 -33.61 -2.54 15.84
C SER A 183 -34.77 -3.19 15.10
N LEU A 184 -34.70 -3.27 13.76
CA LEU A 184 -35.74 -3.83 12.91
C LEU A 184 -35.56 -5.35 12.71
N PHE A 185 -34.33 -5.80 12.48
CA PHE A 185 -34.02 -7.18 12.06
C PHE A 185 -33.37 -8.03 13.16
N HIS A 186 -33.39 -7.60 14.42
CA HIS A 186 -32.85 -8.44 15.50
C HIS A 186 -33.57 -9.80 15.52
N PRO A 187 -32.84 -10.94 15.53
CA PRO A 187 -33.45 -12.27 15.48
C PRO A 187 -34.39 -12.54 16.67
N ASP A 188 -34.15 -11.90 17.82
CA ASP A 188 -35.01 -12.07 19.01
C ASP A 188 -36.38 -11.37 18.93
N LYS A 189 -36.61 -10.54 17.90
CA LYS A 189 -37.88 -9.83 17.72
C LYS A 189 -38.89 -10.58 16.83
N ALA A 190 -38.49 -11.69 16.23
CA ALA A 190 -39.36 -12.49 15.37
C ALA A 190 -40.01 -13.62 16.18
N SER A 191 -41.35 -13.67 16.21
CA SER A 191 -42.11 -14.73 16.90
C SER A 191 -42.29 -16.01 16.06
N GLU A 192 -42.09 -15.93 14.74
CA GLU A 192 -42.21 -17.05 13.82
C GLU A 192 -40.82 -17.57 13.38
N PRO A 193 -40.65 -18.90 13.24
CA PRO A 193 -39.35 -19.50 12.93
C PRO A 193 -38.83 -19.12 11.54
N GLU A 194 -39.70 -18.92 10.55
CA GLU A 194 -39.29 -18.49 9.20
C GLU A 194 -38.82 -17.02 9.19
N THR A 195 -39.52 -16.15 9.90
CA THR A 195 -39.16 -14.73 10.05
C THR A 195 -37.85 -14.56 10.84
N GLN A 196 -37.58 -15.46 11.80
CA GLN A 196 -36.33 -15.47 12.56
C GLN A 196 -35.12 -15.84 11.69
N ILE A 197 -35.26 -16.81 10.78
CA ILE A 197 -34.21 -17.18 9.82
C ILE A 197 -33.90 -16.00 8.90
N TYR A 198 -34.95 -15.36 8.36
CA TYR A 198 -34.81 -14.18 7.52
C TYR A 198 -34.12 -13.01 8.24
N HIS A 199 -34.55 -12.69 9.47
CA HIS A 199 -33.92 -11.67 10.31
C HIS A 199 -32.44 -11.97 10.59
N ASN A 200 -32.09 -13.24 10.82
CA ASN A 200 -30.71 -13.66 11.02
C ASN A 200 -29.84 -13.45 9.77
N GLU A 201 -30.35 -13.79 8.59
CA GLU A 201 -29.63 -13.58 7.32
C GLU A 201 -29.42 -12.09 7.03
N VAL A 202 -30.46 -11.27 7.21
CA VAL A 202 -30.36 -9.81 7.06
C VAL A 202 -29.35 -9.24 8.05
N MET A 203 -29.40 -9.64 9.33
CA MET A 203 -28.46 -9.14 10.34
C MET A 203 -27.01 -9.56 10.11
N LYS A 204 -26.75 -10.76 9.60
CA LYS A 204 -25.40 -11.15 9.16
C LYS A 204 -24.88 -10.22 8.08
N GLU A 205 -25.75 -9.83 7.16
CA GLU A 205 -25.40 -8.92 6.08
C GLU A 205 -25.16 -7.48 6.56
N VAL A 206 -26.00 -7.01 7.48
CA VAL A 206 -25.86 -5.71 8.16
C VAL A 206 -24.57 -5.63 8.96
N ASN A 207 -24.24 -6.69 9.72
CA ASN A 207 -22.98 -6.76 10.49
C ASN A 207 -21.76 -6.72 9.56
N ARG A 208 -21.77 -7.52 8.48
CA ARG A 208 -20.68 -7.51 7.49
C ARG A 208 -20.51 -6.13 6.86
N ALA A 209 -21.61 -5.49 6.46
CA ALA A 209 -21.59 -4.15 5.90
C ALA A 209 -21.04 -3.11 6.90
N TYR A 210 -21.38 -3.22 8.18
CA TYR A 210 -20.87 -2.33 9.21
C TYR A 210 -19.37 -2.54 9.47
N GLU A 211 -18.92 -3.79 9.59
CA GLU A 211 -17.50 -4.14 9.78
C GLU A 211 -16.61 -3.67 8.61
N GLU A 212 -17.11 -3.80 7.37
CA GLU A 212 -16.41 -3.37 6.16
C GLU A 212 -16.47 -1.84 5.94
N GLY A 213 -17.16 -1.09 6.81
CA GLY A 213 -17.39 0.35 6.63
C GLY A 213 -18.24 0.66 5.40
N ASP A 214 -19.10 -0.27 5.00
CA ASP A 214 -19.92 -0.22 3.80
C ASP A 214 -21.31 0.39 4.06
N ILE A 215 -21.35 1.72 4.18
CA ILE A 215 -22.64 2.41 4.35
C ILE A 215 -23.57 2.26 3.15
N VAL A 216 -23.01 2.05 1.94
CA VAL A 216 -23.78 1.79 0.72
C VAL A 216 -24.60 0.53 0.92
N ARG A 217 -23.98 -0.52 1.46
CA ARG A 217 -24.68 -1.77 1.71
C ARG A 217 -25.70 -1.63 2.84
N LEU A 218 -25.40 -0.87 3.90
CA LEU A 218 -26.37 -0.57 4.96
C LEU A 218 -27.60 0.19 4.42
N LEU A 219 -27.40 1.22 3.62
CA LEU A 219 -28.48 2.00 3.00
C LEU A 219 -29.26 1.19 1.95
N GLU A 220 -28.59 0.28 1.22
CA GLU A 220 -29.25 -0.67 0.31
C GLU A 220 -30.19 -1.62 1.07
N ILE A 221 -29.73 -2.20 2.19
CA ILE A 221 -30.55 -3.07 3.04
C ILE A 221 -31.75 -2.28 3.60
N GLU A 222 -31.52 -1.08 4.12
CA GLU A 222 -32.59 -0.19 4.59
C GLU A 222 -33.62 0.09 3.48
N LYS A 223 -33.17 0.38 2.25
CA LYS A 223 -34.06 0.59 1.10
C LYS A 223 -34.88 -0.66 0.74
N GLN A 224 -34.26 -1.84 0.70
CA GLN A 224 -34.96 -3.09 0.36
C GLN A 224 -36.14 -3.36 1.31
N HIS A 225 -36.01 -2.97 2.58
CA HIS A 225 -37.09 -3.10 3.56
C HIS A 225 -38.10 -1.95 3.54
N HIS A 226 -37.67 -0.72 3.25
CA HIS A 226 -38.60 0.38 2.98
C HIS A 226 -39.45 0.15 1.72
N LEU A 227 -38.98 -0.67 0.77
CA LEU A 227 -39.77 -1.14 -0.38
C LEU A 227 -40.79 -2.23 0.00
N GLN A 228 -40.54 -3.01 1.07
CA GLN A 228 -41.50 -3.99 1.60
C GLN A 228 -42.60 -3.33 2.44
N GLN A 229 -42.29 -2.18 3.06
CA GLN A 229 -43.26 -1.24 3.59
C GLN A 229 -43.68 -0.28 2.49
N GLU A 230 -44.42 -0.75 1.47
CA GLU A 230 -45.24 0.16 0.67
C GLU A 230 -46.19 0.89 1.62
N ILE A 231 -45.71 1.99 2.20
CA ILE A 231 -46.50 3.07 2.75
C ILE A 231 -47.50 3.37 1.64
N ASP A 232 -48.78 3.51 1.94
CA ASP A 232 -49.76 4.05 1.01
C ASP A 232 -49.30 5.47 0.58
N LEU A 233 -48.43 5.54 -0.43
CA LEU A 233 -47.75 6.76 -0.88
C LEU A 233 -48.73 7.74 -1.51
N ASN A 234 -49.92 7.27 -1.87
CA ASN A 234 -51.03 8.08 -2.34
C ASN A 234 -51.74 8.85 -1.21
N ASN A 235 -51.53 8.49 0.06
CA ASN A 235 -52.15 9.11 1.25
C ASN A 235 -51.16 9.87 2.15
N THR A 236 -49.92 10.06 1.71
CA THR A 236 -48.86 10.67 2.53
C THR A 236 -48.91 12.20 2.46
N SER A 237 -48.90 12.88 3.61
CA SER A 237 -48.96 14.35 3.66
C SER A 237 -47.72 15.00 3.04
N LYS A 238 -47.89 16.21 2.49
CA LYS A 238 -46.81 17.03 1.89
C LYS A 238 -45.58 17.19 2.80
N SER A 239 -45.81 17.38 4.09
CA SER A 239 -44.76 17.54 5.12
C SER A 239 -43.87 16.29 5.25
N GLU A 240 -44.46 15.11 5.07
CA GLU A 240 -43.73 13.84 5.18
C GLU A 240 -42.89 13.56 3.92
N ILE A 241 -43.39 13.89 2.73
CA ILE A 241 -42.62 13.80 1.47
C ILE A 241 -41.38 14.73 1.53
N GLU A 242 -41.53 15.92 2.10
CA GLU A 242 -40.44 16.87 2.26
C GLU A 242 -39.35 16.37 3.20
N ARG A 243 -39.71 15.73 4.33
CA ARG A 243 -38.76 15.08 5.25
C ARG A 243 -37.98 13.96 4.55
N ILE A 244 -38.66 13.13 3.77
CA ILE A 244 -38.03 12.04 3.01
C ILE A 244 -37.04 12.59 1.98
N CYS A 245 -37.40 13.64 1.25
CA CYS A 245 -36.50 14.31 0.30
C CYS A 245 -35.26 14.87 1.00
N LEU A 246 -35.42 15.53 2.15
CA LEU A 246 -34.30 16.10 2.90
C LEU A 246 -33.37 15.03 3.46
N MET A 247 -33.92 13.88 3.90
CA MET A 247 -33.11 12.73 4.31
C MET A 247 -32.33 12.16 3.12
N ARG A 248 -33.00 11.98 1.97
CA ARG A 248 -32.36 11.41 0.77
C ARG A 248 -31.29 12.33 0.19
N GLU A 249 -31.45 13.65 0.29
CA GLU A 249 -30.40 14.61 -0.09
C GLU A 249 -29.13 14.45 0.75
N LYS A 250 -29.27 14.27 2.07
CA LYS A 250 -28.13 14.00 2.96
C LYS A 250 -27.46 12.68 2.62
N ASP A 251 -28.24 11.62 2.35
CA ASP A 251 -27.69 10.33 1.90
C ASP A 251 -26.88 10.50 0.61
N ASN A 252 -27.42 11.22 -0.38
CA ASN A 252 -26.75 11.46 -1.65
C ASN A 252 -25.46 12.29 -1.47
N GLU A 253 -25.44 13.28 -0.59
CA GLU A 253 -24.23 14.04 -0.26
C GLU A 253 -23.13 13.15 0.35
N LEU A 254 -23.51 12.25 1.24
CA LEU A 254 -22.59 11.29 1.84
C LEU A 254 -22.04 10.32 0.79
N LEU A 255 -22.91 9.79 -0.08
CA LEU A 255 -22.53 8.90 -1.18
C LEU A 255 -21.60 9.61 -2.18
N ARG A 256 -21.88 10.86 -2.56
CA ARG A 256 -20.98 11.68 -3.40
C ARG A 256 -19.60 11.80 -2.76
N THR A 257 -19.56 12.07 -1.45
CA THR A 257 -18.31 12.16 -0.70
C THR A 257 -17.54 10.83 -0.72
N GLN A 258 -18.22 9.70 -0.53
CA GLN A 258 -17.58 8.38 -0.61
C GLN A 258 -17.06 8.07 -2.01
N TYR A 259 -17.84 8.36 -3.05
CA TYR A 259 -17.42 8.18 -4.43
C TYR A 259 -16.16 8.99 -4.76
N GLU A 260 -16.09 10.26 -4.33
CA GLU A 260 -14.89 11.07 -4.52
C GLU A 260 -13.70 10.57 -3.69
N ASN A 261 -13.92 10.06 -2.48
CA ASN A 261 -12.85 9.46 -1.68
C ASN A 261 -12.28 8.20 -2.36
N LEU A 262 -13.13 7.32 -2.88
CA LEU A 262 -12.69 6.14 -3.64
C LEU A 262 -11.90 6.52 -4.89
N LYS A 263 -12.31 7.59 -5.60
CA LYS A 263 -11.53 8.13 -6.74
C LYS A 263 -10.18 8.68 -6.29
N LYS A 264 -10.09 9.34 -5.13
CA LYS A 264 -8.82 9.81 -4.57
C LYS A 264 -7.93 8.65 -4.18
N GLU A 265 -8.45 7.68 -3.44
CA GLU A 265 -7.73 6.48 -3.02
C GLU A 265 -7.16 5.72 -4.22
N LEU A 266 -7.98 5.44 -5.24
CA LEU A 266 -7.52 4.78 -6.46
C LEU A 266 -6.40 5.57 -7.18
N ARG A 267 -6.44 6.91 -7.14
CA ARG A 267 -5.35 7.74 -7.69
C ARG A 267 -4.09 7.66 -6.84
N MET A 268 -4.22 7.61 -5.52
CA MET A 268 -3.07 7.47 -4.60
C MET A 268 -2.40 6.11 -4.79
N VAL A 269 -3.18 5.03 -4.78
CA VAL A 269 -2.66 3.65 -4.97
C VAL A 269 -1.98 3.49 -6.34
N ARG A 270 -2.48 4.15 -7.39
CA ARG A 270 -1.83 4.16 -8.72
C ARG A 270 -0.52 4.93 -8.78
N ARG A 271 -0.27 5.83 -7.83
CA ARG A 271 0.95 6.67 -7.76
C ARG A 271 2.03 6.07 -6.87
N THR A 272 1.76 4.96 -6.19
CA THR A 272 2.80 4.26 -5.43
C THR A 272 3.77 3.55 -6.40
N PRO A 273 4.99 3.22 -5.96
CA PRO A 273 5.95 2.46 -6.76
C PRO A 273 5.37 1.12 -7.27
N GLU A 274 4.63 0.42 -6.42
CA GLU A 274 3.96 -0.83 -6.79
C GLU A 274 2.85 -0.57 -7.82
N GLY A 275 2.14 0.55 -7.70
CA GLY A 275 1.15 1.00 -8.69
C GLY A 275 1.77 1.33 -10.05
N THR A 276 2.96 1.94 -10.08
CA THR A 276 3.70 2.19 -11.33
C THR A 276 4.20 0.89 -11.95
N MET A 277 4.64 -0.07 -11.13
CA MET A 277 5.02 -1.41 -11.62
C MET A 277 3.86 -2.13 -12.32
N VAL A 278 2.64 -2.05 -11.78
CA VAL A 278 1.44 -2.60 -12.47
C VAL A 278 1.24 -1.98 -13.85
N LYS A 279 1.46 -0.66 -13.96
CA LYS A 279 1.31 0.07 -15.24
C LYS A 279 2.37 -0.38 -16.25
N GLU A 280 3.62 -0.50 -15.83
CA GLU A 280 4.74 -0.96 -16.66
C GLU A 280 4.53 -2.40 -17.11
N TYR A 281 4.16 -3.29 -16.18
CA TYR A 281 3.84 -4.68 -16.48
C TYR A 281 2.75 -4.81 -17.55
N ARG A 282 1.65 -4.05 -17.42
CA ARG A 282 0.58 -3.99 -18.44
C ARG A 282 1.09 -3.45 -19.77
N ALA A 283 2.02 -2.50 -19.77
CA ALA A 283 2.61 -1.96 -21.00
C ALA A 283 3.50 -3.01 -21.70
N CYS A 284 4.29 -3.78 -20.95
CA CYS A 284 5.09 -4.87 -21.48
C CYS A 284 4.21 -5.98 -22.07
N GLN A 285 3.16 -6.41 -21.35
CA GLN A 285 2.20 -7.40 -21.86
C GLN A 285 1.54 -6.95 -23.17
N LYS A 286 1.13 -5.68 -23.28
CA LYS A 286 0.55 -5.15 -24.54
C LYS A 286 1.50 -5.19 -25.72
N ARG A 287 2.81 -5.11 -25.47
CA ARG A 287 3.86 -5.21 -26.48
C ARG A 287 4.26 -6.66 -26.75
N GLY A 288 3.68 -7.63 -26.04
CA GLY A 288 4.07 -9.04 -26.12
C GLY A 288 5.42 -9.34 -25.49
N VAL A 289 5.92 -8.46 -24.61
CA VAL A 289 7.23 -8.61 -23.96
C VAL A 289 7.02 -9.09 -22.51
N ASP A 290 7.78 -10.12 -22.10
CA ASP A 290 7.87 -10.53 -20.71
C ASP A 290 8.88 -9.65 -19.97
N GLY A 291 8.39 -8.53 -19.41
CA GLY A 291 9.22 -7.63 -18.61
C GLY A 291 9.79 -8.28 -17.34
N MET A 292 9.18 -9.35 -16.83
CA MET A 292 9.72 -10.06 -15.66
C MET A 292 10.92 -10.91 -16.03
N ALA A 293 10.90 -11.55 -17.20
CA ALA A 293 12.05 -12.27 -17.72
C ALA A 293 13.23 -11.33 -17.99
N GLU A 294 12.97 -10.14 -18.54
CA GLU A 294 14.00 -9.13 -18.77
C GLU A 294 14.65 -8.66 -17.45
N LEU A 295 13.84 -8.35 -16.44
CA LEU A 295 14.31 -8.01 -15.09
C LEU A 295 15.18 -9.13 -14.48
N THR A 296 14.70 -10.37 -14.59
CA THR A 296 15.39 -11.55 -14.04
C THR A 296 16.75 -11.73 -14.73
N LYS A 297 16.80 -11.60 -16.05
CA LYS A 297 18.04 -11.68 -16.85
C LYS A 297 19.04 -10.57 -16.52
N GLU A 298 18.55 -9.35 -16.26
CA GLU A 298 19.42 -8.25 -15.84
C GLU A 298 20.08 -8.55 -14.49
N LEU A 299 19.31 -9.07 -13.54
CA LEU A 299 19.83 -9.47 -12.23
C LEU A 299 20.82 -10.63 -12.34
N GLU A 300 20.51 -11.67 -13.11
CA GLU A 300 21.45 -12.78 -13.39
C GLU A 300 22.77 -12.29 -14.01
N THR A 301 22.72 -11.26 -14.85
CA THR A 301 23.93 -10.67 -15.43
C THR A 301 24.81 -10.01 -14.37
N LYS A 302 24.22 -9.45 -13.31
CA LYS A 302 24.93 -8.88 -12.16
C LYS A 302 25.53 -9.93 -11.23
N VAL A 303 25.07 -11.19 -11.28
CA VAL A 303 25.63 -12.29 -10.48
C VAL A 303 27.01 -12.72 -11.00
N LYS A 304 27.20 -12.76 -12.33
CA LYS A 304 28.42 -13.30 -12.96
C LYS A 304 29.73 -12.65 -12.50
N PRO A 305 29.82 -11.31 -12.35
CA PRO A 305 31.02 -10.67 -11.80
C PRO A 305 31.34 -11.12 -10.37
N ILE A 306 30.32 -11.30 -9.53
CA ILE A 306 30.49 -11.74 -8.14
C ILE A 306 31.01 -13.19 -8.11
N GLU A 307 30.46 -14.07 -8.95
CA GLU A 307 30.97 -15.44 -9.12
C GLU A 307 32.43 -15.46 -9.57
N SER A 308 32.79 -14.58 -10.52
CA SER A 308 34.16 -14.46 -11.03
C SER A 308 35.14 -14.02 -9.94
N ILE A 309 34.72 -13.10 -9.05
CA ILE A 309 35.51 -12.65 -7.91
C ILE A 309 35.70 -13.78 -6.91
N ARG A 310 34.61 -14.46 -6.52
CA ARG A 310 34.69 -15.65 -5.66
C ARG A 310 35.67 -16.67 -6.22
N ASP A 311 35.55 -16.99 -7.51
CA ASP A 311 36.42 -17.98 -8.16
C ASP A 311 37.88 -17.53 -8.16
N PHE A 312 38.15 -16.25 -8.43
CA PHE A 312 39.50 -15.69 -8.37
C PHE A 312 40.10 -15.78 -6.96
N VAL A 313 39.35 -15.39 -5.92
CA VAL A 313 39.82 -15.45 -4.52
C VAL A 313 40.05 -16.90 -4.09
N ARG A 314 39.17 -17.82 -4.50
CA ARG A 314 39.33 -19.26 -4.25
C ARG A 314 40.58 -19.83 -4.94
N ASP A 315 40.79 -19.52 -6.21
CA ASP A 315 41.97 -19.97 -6.96
C ASP A 315 43.27 -19.41 -6.35
N PHE A 316 43.24 -18.17 -5.86
CA PHE A 316 44.34 -17.54 -5.13
C PHE A 316 44.64 -18.24 -3.80
N ARG A 317 43.60 -18.65 -3.05
CA ARG A 317 43.74 -19.46 -1.83
C ARG A 317 44.39 -20.81 -2.15
N ASP A 318 43.90 -21.48 -3.18
CA ASP A 318 44.27 -22.86 -3.53
C ASP A 318 45.59 -22.96 -4.32
N LYS A 319 46.24 -21.82 -4.62
CA LYS A 319 47.48 -21.73 -5.41
C LYS A 319 47.37 -22.34 -6.81
N LYS A 320 46.19 -22.28 -7.44
CA LYS A 320 46.10 -22.52 -8.90
C LYS A 320 46.66 -21.30 -9.63
N ASN A 321 47.99 -21.24 -9.67
CA ASN A 321 48.73 -20.29 -10.48
C ASN A 321 48.44 -20.57 -11.96
N TYR A 322 47.77 -19.66 -12.67
CA TYR A 322 47.80 -19.56 -14.13
C TYR A 322 49.21 -19.16 -14.59
N TYR A 323 50.19 -20.03 -14.38
CA TYR A 323 51.54 -19.92 -14.92
C TYR A 323 51.75 -20.88 -16.10
N ILE A 324 50.72 -21.17 -16.90
CA ILE A 324 50.88 -21.88 -18.18
C ILE A 324 49.80 -21.44 -19.18
N ARG A 325 49.96 -20.27 -19.82
CA ARG A 325 49.38 -20.02 -21.17
C ARG A 325 49.89 -18.77 -21.92
N LEU A 326 51.13 -18.34 -21.70
CA LEU A 326 51.74 -17.26 -22.50
C LEU A 326 53.10 -17.62 -23.13
N SER A 327 53.56 -18.88 -23.03
CA SER A 327 54.82 -19.33 -23.63
C SER A 327 54.69 -20.14 -24.93
N GLU A 328 53.48 -20.31 -25.48
CA GLU A 328 53.30 -21.00 -26.76
C GLU A 328 52.75 -20.03 -27.82
N ARG A 329 53.63 -19.18 -28.34
CA ARG A 329 53.54 -18.72 -29.72
C ARG A 329 54.74 -19.30 -30.47
N PRO A 330 54.54 -20.15 -31.48
CA PRO A 330 55.65 -20.61 -32.31
C PRO A 330 56.16 -19.45 -33.18
N ARG A 331 57.47 -19.45 -33.41
CA ARG A 331 58.15 -18.56 -34.36
C ARG A 331 57.77 -18.89 -35.79
#